data_AF-A0A9E4X8V4-F1
#
_entry.id   AF-A0A9E4X8V4-F1
#
_cell.length_a   1.000
_cell.length_b   1.000
_cell.length_c   1.000
_cell.angle_alpha   90.00
_cell.angle_beta   90.00
_cell.angle_gamma   90.00
#
_symmetry.space_group_name_H-M   'P 1'
#
loop_
_entity.id
_entity.type
_entity.pdbx_description
1 polymer ?
#
loop_
_entity_poly.entity_id
_entity_poly.type
_entity_poly.pdbx_seq_one_letter_code
_entity_poly.pdbx_strand_id
1 'polypeptide(L)'
;MNGDRRFPKIQEETVLRHGGLDGHRSNGLGEKTHALSIDIGGTFTDFSLLDLSSGQFTIHKLLTNTLEPDKTLIEGATELLGRSGVGFSALRVITHSTTLVTNAIIERKGSRSALLTTLGFRDVLEMGREQIYHMYDLQARPAEPIVPRYLHREIKERTTRDGTVLHAPDLEEAAGTVADLVEEGVESLAVSLLHSYRNPESEQALKAAITSRFPALSISISSDVAPVINEFERTSTTVADCYVKPTVSRYLTQVEGLISEAGYQGELLVMHSSEGVMDSEKARQHPVRLIESGPAAGAFAACFYGSLLDQNDLISLDIGGTTAKTCVIEGGGLSLSNSIEVARVHRFLKGSGLPIMIPVVDLVEIGAGGGPAKRHRLLGKI
;
A
#
# COMPACT_ATOMS: atom_id res chain seq x y z
N MET A 1 -31.97 -25.33 38.47
CA MET A 1 -32.55 -25.59 37.14
C MET A 1 -31.66 -24.93 36.11
N ASN A 2 -30.91 -25.73 35.37
CA ASN A 2 -30.03 -25.33 34.28
C ASN A 2 -30.86 -24.80 33.09
N GLY A 3 -30.33 -23.79 32.41
CA GLY A 3 -30.87 -23.26 31.16
C GLY A 3 -29.74 -22.78 30.27
N ASP A 4 -28.99 -23.75 29.74
CA ASP A 4 -27.93 -23.61 28.73
C ASP A 4 -28.53 -23.03 27.45
N ARG A 5 -28.11 -21.83 27.03
CA ARG A 5 -28.35 -21.30 25.68
C ARG A 5 -27.02 -20.88 25.07
N ARG A 6 -26.38 -21.84 24.42
CA ARG A 6 -25.23 -21.62 23.54
C ARG A 6 -25.70 -20.90 22.28
N PHE A 7 -25.03 -19.81 21.94
CA PHE A 7 -25.11 -19.19 20.62
C PHE A 7 -24.47 -20.13 19.58
N PRO A 8 -25.09 -20.37 18.42
CA PRO A 8 -24.47 -21.16 17.37
C PRO A 8 -23.28 -20.39 16.77
N LYS A 9 -22.16 -21.10 16.58
CA LYS A 9 -21.04 -20.63 15.75
C LYS A 9 -21.52 -20.59 14.29
N ILE A 10 -21.41 -19.43 13.66
CA ILE A 10 -21.64 -19.27 12.23
C ILE A 10 -20.38 -19.79 11.52
N GLN A 11 -20.47 -20.98 10.93
CA GLN A 11 -19.58 -21.42 9.85
C GLN A 11 -20.29 -21.08 8.55
N GLU A 12 -19.83 -20.06 7.82
CA GLU A 12 -20.34 -19.73 6.50
C GLU A 12 -19.55 -20.50 5.45
N GLU A 13 -20.11 -21.64 5.02
CA GLU A 13 -19.73 -22.32 3.78
C GLU A 13 -20.61 -21.77 2.65
N THR A 14 -20.03 -21.00 1.74
CA THR A 14 -20.71 -20.61 0.49
C THR A 14 -19.88 -21.08 -0.69
N VAL A 15 -20.32 -22.15 -1.35
CA VAL A 15 -19.79 -22.62 -2.63
C VAL A 15 -20.74 -22.11 -3.71
N LEU A 16 -20.36 -21.05 -4.43
CA LEU A 16 -21.14 -20.55 -5.57
C LEU A 16 -20.75 -21.35 -6.81
N ARG A 17 -21.66 -22.22 -7.28
CA ARG A 17 -21.51 -22.93 -8.56
C ARG A 17 -22.06 -22.04 -9.68
N HIS A 18 -21.18 -21.52 -10.55
CA HIS A 18 -21.60 -20.98 -11.84
C HIS A 18 -21.50 -22.08 -12.90
N GLY A 19 -22.51 -22.15 -13.77
CA GLY A 19 -22.73 -23.27 -14.69
C GLY A 19 -21.73 -23.34 -15.85
N GLY A 20 -21.06 -24.49 -15.94
CA GLY A 20 -20.79 -25.27 -17.16
C GLY A 20 -20.16 -24.58 -18.36
N LEU A 21 -18.85 -24.79 -18.55
CA LEU A 21 -18.24 -24.89 -19.86
C LEU A 21 -17.72 -26.32 -20.03
N ASP A 22 -18.26 -27.02 -21.04
CA ASP A 22 -17.96 -28.42 -21.32
C ASP A 22 -16.56 -28.61 -21.92
N GLY A 23 -15.82 -29.54 -21.32
CA GLY A 23 -15.21 -30.65 -22.06
C GLY A 23 -13.82 -30.46 -22.68
N HIS A 24 -12.77 -30.70 -21.89
CA HIS A 24 -11.67 -31.58 -22.31
C HIS A 24 -10.94 -32.14 -21.08
N ARG A 25 -11.02 -33.47 -20.89
CA ARG A 25 -10.18 -34.20 -19.93
C ARG A 25 -8.88 -34.61 -20.60
N SER A 26 -7.78 -33.96 -20.25
CA SER A 26 -6.41 -34.47 -20.43
C SER A 26 -5.89 -34.94 -19.08
N ASN A 27 -5.53 -36.23 -19.01
CA ASN A 27 -4.84 -36.83 -17.87
C ASN A 27 -3.34 -36.74 -18.12
N GLY A 28 -2.56 -36.19 -17.16
CA GLY A 28 -1.12 -36.42 -17.05
C GLY A 28 -0.28 -35.18 -16.80
N LEU A 29 0.13 -34.99 -15.54
CA LEU A 29 1.18 -34.07 -15.05
C LEU A 29 0.98 -32.55 -15.30
N GLY A 30 0.48 -31.87 -14.26
CA GLY A 30 0.98 -30.54 -13.90
C GLY A 30 0.36 -29.31 -14.58
N GLU A 31 -0.88 -29.37 -15.07
CA GLU A 31 -1.55 -28.12 -15.49
C GLU A 31 -1.89 -27.26 -14.27
N LYS A 32 -1.31 -26.05 -14.23
CA LYS A 32 -1.65 -25.03 -13.25
C LYS A 32 -3.03 -24.46 -13.58
N THR A 33 -4.06 -24.96 -12.91
CA THR A 33 -5.47 -24.68 -13.23
C THR A 33 -6.15 -23.72 -12.26
N HIS A 34 -5.48 -23.29 -11.18
CA HIS A 34 -6.14 -22.51 -10.13
C HIS A 34 -5.51 -21.11 -9.95
N ALA A 35 -6.34 -20.12 -9.61
CA ALA A 35 -5.92 -18.78 -9.21
C ALA A 35 -6.29 -18.55 -7.75
N LEU A 36 -5.32 -18.17 -6.92
CA LEU A 36 -5.51 -17.82 -5.52
C LEU A 36 -5.40 -16.31 -5.36
N SER A 37 -6.37 -15.68 -4.72
CA SER A 37 -6.33 -14.24 -4.40
C SER A 37 -6.51 -14.04 -2.90
N ILE A 38 -5.70 -13.15 -2.33
CA ILE A 38 -5.61 -12.94 -0.89
C ILE A 38 -5.67 -11.44 -0.58
N ASP A 39 -6.58 -11.02 0.29
CA ASP A 39 -6.63 -9.66 0.82
C ASP A 39 -6.41 -9.67 2.34
N ILE A 40 -5.33 -9.03 2.79
CA ILE A 40 -5.07 -8.84 4.22
C ILE A 40 -5.63 -7.49 4.66
N GLY A 41 -6.81 -7.55 5.26
CA GLY A 41 -7.42 -6.46 6.00
C GLY A 41 -6.87 -6.29 7.41
N GLY A 42 -7.41 -5.32 8.15
CA GLY A 42 -7.04 -5.08 9.56
C GLY A 42 -7.72 -6.00 10.57
N THR A 43 -8.75 -6.76 10.17
CA THR A 43 -9.51 -7.66 11.07
C THR A 43 -9.54 -9.08 10.53
N PHE A 44 -9.83 -9.22 9.24
CA PHE A 44 -9.87 -10.51 8.57
C PHE A 44 -8.96 -10.50 7.36
N THR A 45 -8.42 -11.68 7.08
CA THR A 45 -7.77 -12.00 5.82
C THR A 45 -8.75 -12.82 5.00
N ASP A 46 -9.05 -12.32 3.83
CA ASP A 46 -9.99 -12.90 2.89
C ASP A 46 -9.23 -13.65 1.79
N PHE A 47 -9.70 -14.86 1.48
CA PHE A 47 -9.10 -15.74 0.49
C PHE A 47 -10.14 -16.16 -0.54
N SER A 48 -9.73 -16.23 -1.80
CA SER A 48 -10.54 -16.81 -2.86
C SER A 48 -9.71 -17.71 -3.77
N LEU A 49 -10.29 -18.83 -4.15
CA LEU A 49 -9.73 -19.80 -5.07
C LEU A 49 -10.68 -19.98 -6.24
N LEU A 50 -10.17 -19.73 -7.45
CA LEU A 50 -10.89 -19.94 -8.70
C LEU A 50 -10.23 -21.10 -9.46
N ASP A 51 -11.01 -22.14 -9.75
CA ASP A 51 -10.65 -23.13 -10.75
C ASP A 51 -10.93 -22.56 -12.14
N LEU A 52 -9.86 -22.31 -12.91
CA LEU A 52 -9.92 -21.71 -14.24
C LEU A 52 -10.51 -22.65 -15.29
N SER A 53 -10.58 -23.95 -15.02
CA SER A 53 -11.15 -24.93 -15.95
C SER A 53 -12.66 -25.10 -15.77
N SER A 54 -13.13 -25.13 -14.52
CA SER A 54 -14.55 -25.36 -14.20
C SER A 54 -15.32 -24.08 -13.87
N GLY A 55 -14.62 -22.99 -13.56
CA GLY A 55 -15.22 -21.76 -13.02
C GLY A 55 -15.66 -21.90 -11.56
N GLN A 56 -15.31 -22.99 -10.88
CA GLN A 56 -15.64 -23.17 -9.46
C GLN A 56 -14.91 -22.14 -8.60
N PHE A 57 -15.67 -21.45 -7.74
CA PHE A 57 -15.16 -20.42 -6.86
C PHE A 57 -15.39 -20.81 -5.39
N THR A 58 -14.32 -20.80 -4.61
CA THR A 58 -14.33 -21.11 -3.17
C THR A 58 -13.71 -19.97 -2.39
N ILE A 59 -14.37 -19.56 -1.31
CA ILE A 59 -13.89 -18.51 -0.42
C ILE A 59 -13.49 -19.08 0.94
N HIS A 60 -12.58 -18.38 1.62
CA HIS A 60 -12.23 -18.66 3.00
C HIS A 60 -11.88 -17.35 3.71
N LYS A 61 -12.09 -17.31 5.02
CA LYS A 61 -11.88 -16.13 5.86
C LYS A 61 -11.23 -16.53 7.16
N LEU A 62 -10.15 -15.85 7.51
CA LEU A 62 -9.38 -16.09 8.73
C LEU A 62 -9.22 -14.78 9.50
N LEU A 63 -9.15 -14.84 10.83
CA LEU A 63 -8.84 -13.67 11.65
C LEU A 63 -7.39 -13.25 11.39
N THR A 64 -7.14 -11.97 11.13
CA THR A 64 -5.80 -11.47 10.84
C THR A 64 -4.96 -11.41 12.12
N ASN A 65 -3.81 -12.08 12.12
CA ASN A 65 -2.75 -11.79 13.08
C ASN A 65 -1.90 -10.64 12.56
N THR A 66 -2.16 -9.42 13.04
CA THR A 66 -1.45 -8.22 12.57
C THR A 66 0.04 -8.19 12.94
N LEU A 67 0.49 -9.05 13.88
CA LEU A 67 1.90 -9.19 14.24
C LEU A 67 2.64 -10.15 13.29
N GLU A 68 1.93 -11.11 12.71
CA GLU A 68 2.48 -12.14 11.83
C GLU A 68 1.56 -12.36 10.61
N PRO A 69 1.35 -11.33 9.77
CA PRO A 69 0.40 -11.37 8.65
C PRO A 69 0.80 -12.39 7.57
N ASP A 70 2.09 -12.64 7.41
CA ASP A 70 2.69 -13.67 6.55
C ASP A 70 2.26 -15.09 6.98
N LYS A 71 2.21 -15.34 8.29
CA LYS A 71 1.74 -16.62 8.85
C LYS A 71 0.24 -16.81 8.64
N THR A 72 -0.56 -15.76 8.87
CA THR A 72 -2.00 -15.81 8.58
C THR A 72 -2.25 -16.10 7.10
N LEU A 73 -1.45 -15.52 6.19
CA LEU A 73 -1.55 -15.76 4.76
C LEU A 73 -1.32 -17.24 4.43
N ILE A 74 -0.21 -17.83 4.88
CA ILE A 74 0.12 -19.21 4.53
C ILE A 74 -0.85 -20.21 5.18
N GLU A 75 -1.28 -19.95 6.42
CA GLU A 75 -2.28 -20.76 7.13
C GLU A 75 -3.60 -20.80 6.36
N GLY A 76 -4.19 -19.63 6.06
CA GLY A 76 -5.47 -19.57 5.37
C GLY A 76 -5.40 -20.09 3.93
N ALA A 77 -4.31 -19.86 3.22
CA ALA A 77 -4.09 -20.44 1.90
C ALA A 77 -4.02 -21.98 1.97
N THR A 78 -3.30 -22.53 2.94
CA THR A 78 -3.19 -23.98 3.15
C THR A 78 -4.54 -24.61 3.50
N GLU A 79 -5.33 -23.97 4.37
CA GLU A 79 -6.67 -24.43 4.71
C GLU A 79 -7.62 -24.45 3.50
N LEU A 80 -7.64 -23.38 2.70
CA LEU A 80 -8.50 -23.27 1.52
C LEU A 80 -8.12 -24.30 0.44
N LEU A 81 -6.82 -24.46 0.18
CA LEU A 81 -6.30 -25.42 -0.78
C LEU A 81 -6.57 -26.86 -0.32
N GLY A 82 -6.36 -27.16 0.97
CA GLY A 82 -6.65 -28.46 1.57
C GLY A 82 -8.13 -28.86 1.45
N ARG A 83 -9.06 -27.92 1.69
CA ARG A 83 -10.51 -28.14 1.50
C ARG A 83 -10.87 -28.43 0.05
N SER A 84 -10.10 -27.90 -0.89
CA SER A 84 -10.31 -28.07 -2.33
C SER A 84 -9.58 -29.30 -2.88
N GLY A 85 -8.75 -29.98 -2.08
CA GLY A 85 -7.93 -31.10 -2.54
C GLY A 85 -6.81 -30.70 -3.49
N VAL A 86 -6.39 -29.44 -3.46
CA VAL A 86 -5.40 -28.84 -4.36
C VAL A 86 -4.13 -28.50 -3.57
N GLY A 87 -2.96 -28.58 -4.20
CA GLY A 87 -1.69 -28.11 -3.63
C GLY A 87 -1.23 -26.79 -4.26
N PHE A 88 -0.28 -26.11 -3.62
CA PHE A 88 0.31 -24.87 -4.15
C PHE A 88 0.92 -25.03 -5.55
N SER A 89 1.39 -26.23 -5.89
CA SER A 89 1.96 -26.54 -7.20
C SER A 89 0.95 -26.45 -8.36
N ALA A 90 -0.35 -26.54 -8.08
CA ALA A 90 -1.42 -26.41 -9.07
C ALA A 90 -1.88 -24.96 -9.28
N LEU A 91 -1.34 -24.02 -8.49
CA LEU A 91 -1.64 -22.60 -8.65
C LEU A 91 -0.90 -22.03 -9.86
N ARG A 92 -1.68 -21.40 -10.74
CA ARG A 92 -1.18 -20.61 -11.88
C ARG A 92 -0.70 -19.24 -11.44
N VAL A 93 -1.43 -18.62 -10.53
CA VAL A 93 -1.18 -17.27 -10.06
C VAL A 93 -1.61 -17.14 -8.60
N ILE A 94 -0.82 -16.39 -7.85
CA ILE A 94 -1.19 -15.87 -6.53
C ILE A 94 -1.23 -14.35 -6.64
N THR A 95 -2.39 -13.76 -6.35
CA THR A 95 -2.54 -12.32 -6.21
C THR A 95 -2.74 -11.95 -4.75
N HIS A 96 -2.15 -10.84 -4.33
CA HIS A 96 -2.16 -10.39 -2.95
C HIS A 96 -2.45 -8.89 -2.86
N SER A 97 -3.31 -8.49 -1.94
CA SER A 97 -3.53 -7.10 -1.57
C SER A 97 -3.44 -6.95 -0.06
N THR A 98 -3.06 -5.76 0.41
CA THR A 98 -2.82 -5.56 1.85
C THR A 98 -3.08 -4.13 2.29
N THR A 99 -3.57 -3.99 3.51
CA THR A 99 -3.74 -2.70 4.19
C THR A 99 -2.50 -2.26 4.98
N LEU A 100 -1.41 -3.04 4.95
CA LEU A 100 -0.19 -2.79 5.75
C LEU A 100 0.41 -1.39 5.52
N VAL A 101 0.45 -0.91 4.27
CA VAL A 101 1.06 0.40 3.96
C VAL A 101 0.23 1.55 4.51
N THR A 102 -1.07 1.57 4.19
CA THR A 102 -1.99 2.59 4.71
C THR A 102 -1.96 2.63 6.24
N ASN A 103 -2.04 1.46 6.90
CA ASN A 103 -2.05 1.37 8.36
C ASN A 103 -0.70 1.82 8.97
N ALA A 104 0.44 1.45 8.39
CA ALA A 104 1.74 1.86 8.89
C ALA A 104 1.93 3.39 8.88
N ILE A 105 1.41 4.07 7.85
CA ILE A 105 1.45 5.53 7.76
C ILE A 105 0.49 6.17 8.78
N ILE A 106 -0.76 5.70 8.85
CA ILE A 106 -1.78 6.24 9.77
C ILE A 106 -1.37 6.05 11.23
N GLU A 107 -0.90 4.86 11.60
CA GLU A 107 -0.55 4.50 12.97
C GLU A 107 0.88 4.90 13.37
N ARG A 108 1.65 5.48 12.44
CA ARG A 108 3.06 5.84 12.63
C ARG A 108 3.90 4.62 13.08
N LYS A 109 3.74 3.48 12.39
CA LYS A 109 4.45 2.21 12.64
C LYS A 109 5.38 1.79 11.50
N GLY A 110 5.96 2.75 10.79
CA GLY A 110 6.99 2.50 9.79
C GLY A 110 8.39 2.44 10.40
N SER A 111 9.38 2.35 9.53
CA SER A 111 10.79 2.31 9.92
C SER A 111 11.32 3.68 10.30
N ARG A 112 12.32 3.72 11.19
CA ARG A 112 13.00 4.97 11.52
C ARG A 112 13.72 5.48 10.26
N SER A 113 13.26 6.62 9.77
CA SER A 113 13.62 7.13 8.44
C SER A 113 14.25 8.51 8.53
N ALA A 114 15.10 8.85 7.57
CA ALA A 114 15.69 10.17 7.42
C ALA A 114 15.41 10.76 6.04
N LEU A 115 15.62 12.07 5.92
CA LEU A 115 15.41 12.81 4.68
C LEU A 115 16.68 13.59 4.32
N LEU A 116 17.17 13.40 3.10
CA LEU A 116 18.27 14.15 2.49
C LEU A 116 17.71 15.11 1.43
N THR A 117 18.00 16.39 1.57
CA THR A 117 17.51 17.45 0.67
C THR A 117 18.64 18.32 0.13
N THR A 118 18.34 19.07 -0.93
CA THR A 118 19.20 20.17 -1.39
C THR A 118 19.39 21.20 -0.26
N LEU A 119 20.59 21.76 -0.12
CA LEU A 119 20.87 22.84 0.84
C LEU A 119 19.86 24.00 0.72
N GLY A 120 19.30 24.39 1.86
CA GLY A 120 18.23 25.39 2.01
C GLY A 120 16.81 24.81 2.01
N PHE A 121 16.65 23.49 1.83
CA PHE A 121 15.34 22.82 1.71
C PHE A 121 15.05 21.86 2.86
N ARG A 122 15.82 21.91 3.96
CA ARG A 122 15.60 21.09 5.16
C ARG A 122 14.16 21.09 5.68
N ASP A 123 13.51 22.25 5.59
CA ASP A 123 12.22 22.53 6.23
C ASP A 123 11.02 22.37 5.27
N VAL A 124 11.23 21.79 4.09
CA VAL A 124 10.20 21.64 3.06
C VAL A 124 8.92 20.94 3.57
N LEU A 125 9.05 19.92 4.42
CA LEU A 125 7.91 19.20 4.98
C LEU A 125 7.24 19.95 6.14
N GLU A 126 8.00 20.76 6.88
CA GLU A 126 7.50 21.55 8.02
C GLU A 126 6.71 22.76 7.53
N MET A 127 7.19 23.41 6.47
CA MET A 127 6.54 24.57 5.86
C MET A 127 5.31 24.15 5.04
N GLY A 128 5.40 23.01 4.35
CA GLY A 128 4.36 22.53 3.46
C GLY A 128 4.00 23.57 2.39
N ARG A 129 2.70 23.82 2.21
CA ARG A 129 2.16 24.87 1.32
C ARG A 129 1.65 26.10 2.06
N GLU A 130 1.86 26.18 3.38
CA GLU A 130 1.27 27.22 4.24
C GLU A 130 -0.27 27.37 4.07
N GLN A 131 -0.94 26.31 3.59
CA GLN A 131 -2.36 26.33 3.32
C GLN A 131 -3.17 26.16 4.61
N ILE A 132 -4.06 27.10 4.89
CA ILE A 132 -5.04 26.98 5.97
C ILE A 132 -6.18 26.09 5.47
N TYR A 133 -6.09 24.79 5.76
CA TYR A 133 -7.08 23.79 5.31
C TYR A 133 -8.45 23.94 6.00
N HIS A 134 -8.50 24.61 7.15
CA HIS A 134 -9.74 24.94 7.86
C HIS A 134 -9.84 26.45 8.08
N MET A 135 -10.41 27.18 7.11
CA MET A 135 -10.41 28.66 7.11
C MET A 135 -11.00 29.30 8.37
N TYR A 136 -11.92 28.62 9.06
CA TYR A 136 -12.60 29.13 10.26
C TYR A 136 -11.91 28.74 11.58
N ASP A 137 -10.84 27.94 11.52
CA ASP A 137 -10.09 27.51 12.70
C ASP A 137 -8.65 28.00 12.59
N LEU A 138 -8.36 29.09 13.30
CA LEU A 138 -7.02 29.70 13.34
C LEU A 138 -5.98 28.82 14.06
N GLN A 139 -6.41 27.79 14.79
CA GLN A 139 -5.55 26.83 15.48
C GLN A 139 -5.36 25.53 14.70
N ALA A 140 -5.95 25.42 13.51
CA ALA A 140 -5.84 24.26 12.65
C ALA A 140 -4.38 23.95 12.34
N ARG A 141 -3.95 22.72 12.63
CA ARG A 141 -2.60 22.22 12.36
C ARG A 141 -2.65 21.06 11.37
N PRO A 142 -1.85 21.09 10.30
CA PRO A 142 -1.79 19.96 9.37
C PRO A 142 -1.21 18.73 10.06
N ALA A 143 -1.29 17.58 9.38
CA ALA A 143 -0.63 16.37 9.84
C ALA A 143 0.88 16.60 10.01
N GLU A 144 1.45 16.15 11.13
CA GLU A 144 2.89 16.21 11.34
C GLU A 144 3.63 15.36 10.29
N PRO A 145 4.78 15.82 9.77
CA PRO A 145 5.61 15.03 8.86
C PRO A 145 5.95 13.64 9.42
N ILE A 146 6.13 12.66 8.52
CA ILE A 146 6.48 11.28 8.90
C ILE A 146 7.87 11.22 9.53
N VAL A 147 8.82 11.93 8.94
CA VAL A 147 10.18 12.02 9.45
C VAL A 147 10.28 13.27 10.30
N PRO A 148 10.78 13.17 11.54
CA PRO A 148 10.96 14.35 12.38
C PRO A 148 12.12 15.20 11.86
N ARG A 149 11.96 16.53 11.95
CA ARG A 149 12.94 17.52 11.46
C ARG A 149 14.40 17.28 11.85
N TYR A 150 14.65 16.72 13.03
CA TYR A 150 16.02 16.46 13.49
C TYR A 150 16.71 15.34 12.70
N LEU A 151 15.98 14.55 11.90
CA LEU A 151 16.50 13.55 10.95
C LEU A 151 16.55 14.07 9.51
N HIS A 152 16.26 15.36 9.28
CA HIS A 152 16.48 16.00 7.99
C HIS A 152 17.94 16.47 7.90
N ARG A 153 18.59 16.14 6.80
CA ARG A 153 19.95 16.56 6.44
C ARG A 153 19.94 17.22 5.06
N GLU A 154 20.94 18.05 4.84
CA GLU A 154 21.10 18.82 3.63
C GLU A 154 22.42 18.47 2.96
N ILE A 155 22.43 18.50 1.64
CA ILE A 155 23.65 18.35 0.84
C ILE A 155 23.84 19.54 -0.09
N LYS A 156 25.11 19.90 -0.29
CA LYS A 156 25.51 20.91 -1.25
C LYS A 156 25.38 20.34 -2.66
N GLU A 157 24.22 20.53 -3.24
CA GLU A 157 23.90 20.15 -4.61
C GLU A 157 22.98 21.22 -5.18
N ARG A 158 23.05 21.47 -6.49
CA ARG A 158 22.05 22.29 -7.17
C ARG A 158 21.93 21.90 -8.63
N THR A 159 20.73 21.54 -9.01
CA THR A 159 20.28 21.41 -10.40
C THR A 159 19.33 22.57 -10.73
N THR A 160 19.42 23.14 -11.93
CA THR A 160 18.53 24.21 -12.40
C THR A 160 17.23 23.67 -12.98
N ARG A 161 16.24 24.54 -13.18
CA ARG A 161 14.91 24.18 -13.73
C ARG A 161 14.95 23.50 -15.10
N ASP A 162 15.98 23.74 -15.91
CA ASP A 162 16.17 23.14 -17.23
C ASP A 162 16.86 21.76 -17.16
N GLY A 163 17.38 21.38 -15.98
CA GLY A 163 18.07 20.11 -15.72
C GLY A 163 19.59 20.21 -15.69
N THR A 164 20.17 21.41 -15.85
CA THR A 164 21.62 21.61 -15.78
C THR A 164 22.12 21.49 -14.34
N VAL A 165 23.11 20.63 -14.09
CA VAL A 165 23.76 20.51 -12.77
C VAL A 165 24.72 21.70 -12.59
N LEU A 166 24.40 22.63 -11.69
CA LEU A 166 25.27 23.75 -11.33
C LEU A 166 26.33 23.34 -10.29
N HIS A 167 25.90 22.53 -9.32
CA HIS A 167 26.76 22.00 -8.26
C HIS A 167 26.44 20.52 -8.08
N ALA A 168 27.37 19.65 -8.49
CA ALA A 168 27.25 18.22 -8.24
C ALA A 168 27.41 17.93 -6.73
N PRO A 169 26.73 16.89 -6.20
CA PRO A 169 26.88 16.51 -4.81
C PRO A 169 28.28 15.93 -4.53
N ASP A 170 28.86 16.28 -3.39
CA ASP A 170 30.03 15.56 -2.86
C ASP A 170 29.56 14.24 -2.25
N LEU A 171 29.93 13.13 -2.89
CA LEU A 171 29.47 11.80 -2.51
C LEU A 171 30.10 11.31 -1.20
N GLU A 172 31.32 11.73 -0.86
CA GLU A 172 31.95 11.37 0.41
C GLU A 172 31.38 12.19 1.56
N GLU A 173 31.12 13.50 1.35
CA GLU A 173 30.41 14.34 2.33
C GLU A 173 29.00 13.78 2.61
N ALA A 174 28.28 13.40 1.56
CA ALA A 174 26.96 12.79 1.68
C ALA A 174 27.02 11.44 2.42
N ALA A 175 28.00 10.58 2.10
CA ALA A 175 28.18 9.30 2.78
C ALA A 175 28.53 9.47 4.27
N GLY A 176 29.34 10.47 4.62
CA GLY A 176 29.62 10.84 6.02
C GLY A 176 28.36 11.30 6.75
N THR A 177 27.56 12.16 6.13
CA THR A 177 26.28 12.63 6.68
C THR A 177 25.31 11.47 6.92
N VAL A 178 25.29 10.47 6.03
CA VAL A 178 24.45 9.28 6.20
C VAL A 178 25.02 8.33 7.26
N ALA A 179 26.33 8.28 7.47
CA ALA A 179 26.94 7.50 8.54
C ALA A 179 26.37 7.91 9.91
N ASP A 180 26.31 9.22 10.19
CA ASP A 180 25.75 9.75 11.42
C ASP A 180 24.28 9.34 11.61
N LEU A 181 23.49 9.37 10.53
CA LEU A 181 22.09 8.93 10.56
C LEU A 181 21.96 7.43 10.85
N VAL A 182 22.83 6.60 10.28
CA VAL A 182 22.86 5.16 10.53
C VAL A 182 23.24 4.88 11.99
N GLU A 183 24.20 5.62 12.56
CA GLU A 183 24.54 5.54 13.99
C GLU A 183 23.38 5.97 14.90
N GLU A 184 22.57 6.93 14.47
CA GLU A 184 21.31 7.29 15.12
C GLU A 184 20.22 6.20 14.99
N GLY A 185 20.45 5.11 14.25
CA GLY A 185 19.53 3.98 14.10
C GLY A 185 18.52 4.15 12.97
N VAL A 186 18.83 4.98 11.97
CA VAL A 186 18.00 5.11 10.76
C VAL A 186 18.11 3.84 9.91
N GLU A 187 16.97 3.27 9.54
CA GLU A 187 16.86 2.06 8.71
C GLU A 187 16.58 2.37 7.24
N SER A 188 16.11 3.59 6.93
CA SER A 188 15.83 4.00 5.56
C SER A 188 16.02 5.51 5.31
N LEU A 189 16.40 5.86 4.08
CA LEU A 189 16.72 7.21 3.65
C LEU A 189 15.91 7.62 2.43
N ALA A 190 15.17 8.73 2.54
CA ALA A 190 14.58 9.43 1.42
C ALA A 190 15.56 10.47 0.89
N VAL A 191 15.75 10.55 -0.43
CA VAL A 191 16.52 11.61 -1.09
C VAL A 191 15.57 12.39 -1.99
N SER A 192 15.46 13.70 -1.74
CA SER A 192 14.60 14.60 -2.51
C SER A 192 15.34 15.89 -2.83
N LEU A 193 15.92 15.95 -4.03
CA LEU A 193 16.64 17.10 -4.52
C LEU A 193 15.75 17.97 -5.42
N LEU A 194 16.12 19.24 -5.52
CA LEU A 194 15.43 20.14 -6.42
C LEU A 194 15.64 19.73 -7.87
N HIS A 195 14.56 19.80 -8.65
CA HIS A 195 14.56 19.49 -10.07
C HIS A 195 15.02 18.05 -10.44
N SER A 196 15.03 17.13 -9.47
CA SER A 196 15.32 15.71 -9.70
C SER A 196 14.35 15.03 -10.66
N TYR A 197 13.10 15.50 -10.72
CA TYR A 197 12.10 15.09 -11.71
C TYR A 197 12.51 15.40 -13.17
N ARG A 198 13.44 16.36 -13.35
CA ARG A 198 13.93 16.81 -14.66
C ARG A 198 15.28 16.21 -14.99
N ASN A 199 16.21 16.19 -14.04
CA ASN A 199 17.48 15.49 -14.15
C ASN A 199 17.71 14.63 -12.89
N PRO A 200 17.64 13.30 -13.00
CA PRO A 200 17.77 12.40 -11.85
C PRO A 200 19.22 12.09 -11.46
N GLU A 201 20.23 12.55 -12.22
CA GLU A 201 21.63 12.12 -12.11
C GLU A 201 22.20 12.26 -10.69
N SER A 202 21.98 13.41 -10.04
CA SER A 202 22.45 13.67 -8.67
C SER A 202 21.87 12.67 -7.66
N GLU A 203 20.56 12.40 -7.72
CA GLU A 203 19.91 11.46 -6.81
C GLU A 203 20.34 10.02 -7.08
N GLN A 204 20.51 9.63 -8.35
CA GLN A 204 20.99 8.31 -8.73
C GLN A 204 22.43 8.06 -8.27
N ALA A 205 23.31 9.07 -8.44
CA ALA A 205 24.70 9.00 -7.97
C ALA A 205 24.78 8.85 -6.45
N LEU A 206 23.96 9.60 -5.70
CA LEU A 206 23.86 9.48 -4.25
C LEU A 206 23.35 8.12 -3.83
N LYS A 207 22.27 7.62 -4.44
CA LYS A 207 21.74 6.27 -4.15
C LYS A 207 22.81 5.22 -4.34
N ALA A 208 23.51 5.23 -5.47
CA ALA A 208 24.57 4.27 -5.76
C ALA A 208 25.72 4.32 -4.74
N ALA A 209 26.23 5.52 -4.44
CA ALA A 209 27.33 5.70 -3.49
C ALA A 209 26.95 5.27 -2.07
N ILE A 210 25.77 5.69 -1.60
CA ILE A 210 25.28 5.38 -0.25
C ILE A 210 24.98 3.88 -0.13
N THR A 211 24.31 3.26 -1.11
CA THR A 211 24.03 1.82 -1.11
C THR A 211 25.31 0.99 -1.08
N SER A 212 26.38 1.42 -1.79
CA SER A 212 27.66 0.72 -1.76
C SER A 212 28.32 0.71 -0.38
N ARG A 213 28.07 1.73 0.45
CA ARG A 213 28.67 1.87 1.80
C ARG A 213 27.77 1.32 2.90
N PHE A 214 26.45 1.43 2.73
CA PHE A 214 25.44 1.01 3.69
C PHE A 214 24.41 0.08 3.02
N PRO A 215 24.79 -1.17 2.69
CA PRO A 215 23.93 -2.07 1.92
C PRO A 215 22.63 -2.48 2.66
N ALA A 216 22.59 -2.36 3.98
CA ALA A 216 21.40 -2.62 4.78
C ALA A 216 20.40 -1.45 4.81
N LEU A 217 20.82 -0.25 4.38
CA LEU A 217 19.99 0.95 4.39
C LEU A 217 19.05 0.94 3.17
N SER A 218 17.75 0.99 3.40
CA SER A 218 16.77 1.12 2.30
C SER A 218 16.73 2.55 1.79
N ILE A 219 16.86 2.76 0.48
CA ILE A 219 16.90 4.11 -0.10
C ILE A 219 15.76 4.32 -1.11
N SER A 220 15.05 5.43 -0.96
CA SER A 220 14.06 5.92 -1.92
C SER A 220 14.51 7.27 -2.48
N ILE A 221 14.58 7.40 -3.80
CA ILE A 221 14.90 8.66 -4.47
C ILE A 221 13.67 9.24 -5.12
N SER A 222 13.50 10.55 -5.03
CA SER A 222 12.27 11.22 -5.43
C SER A 222 12.00 11.19 -6.93
N SER A 223 13.06 11.20 -7.74
CA SER A 223 13.04 11.04 -9.20
C SER A 223 12.55 9.68 -9.68
N ASP A 224 12.55 8.67 -8.80
CA ASP A 224 12.09 7.31 -9.10
C ASP A 224 10.68 7.08 -8.52
N VAL A 225 10.45 7.52 -7.28
CA VAL A 225 9.17 7.34 -6.58
C VAL A 225 8.07 8.24 -7.15
N ALA A 226 8.34 9.53 -7.31
CA ALA A 226 7.36 10.54 -7.73
C ALA A 226 8.01 11.65 -8.57
N PRO A 227 8.36 11.38 -9.85
CA PRO A 227 9.02 12.35 -10.74
C PRO A 227 8.07 13.45 -11.23
N VAL A 228 7.52 14.22 -10.29
CA VAL A 228 6.62 15.34 -10.55
C VAL A 228 7.25 16.66 -10.13
N ILE A 229 6.81 17.75 -10.76
CA ILE A 229 7.20 19.11 -10.36
C ILE A 229 6.66 19.43 -8.96
N ASN A 230 7.34 20.36 -8.27
CA ASN A 230 7.14 20.80 -6.89
C ASN A 230 7.70 19.86 -5.82
N GLU A 231 8.46 20.42 -4.90
CA GLU A 231 9.25 19.72 -3.91
C GLU A 231 8.42 19.17 -2.74
N PHE A 232 7.38 19.87 -2.28
CA PHE A 232 6.64 19.44 -1.09
C PHE A 232 5.94 18.08 -1.28
N GLU A 233 5.05 17.97 -2.28
CA GLU A 233 4.28 16.75 -2.49
C GLU A 233 5.17 15.58 -2.94
N ARG A 234 6.17 15.86 -3.78
CA ARG A 234 7.20 14.88 -4.17
C ARG A 234 7.98 14.38 -2.96
N THR A 235 8.43 15.27 -2.07
CA THR A 235 9.17 14.89 -0.85
C THR A 235 8.28 14.11 0.10
N SER A 236 7.02 14.53 0.31
CA SER A 236 6.07 13.82 1.17
C SER A 236 5.85 12.38 0.69
N THR A 237 5.66 12.21 -0.63
CA THR A 237 5.52 10.90 -1.28
C THR A 237 6.77 10.03 -1.13
N THR A 238 7.95 10.60 -1.37
CA THR A 238 9.24 9.89 -1.27
C THR A 238 9.53 9.45 0.16
N VAL A 239 9.19 10.30 1.13
CA VAL A 239 9.31 9.97 2.55
C VAL A 239 8.32 8.88 2.95
N ALA A 240 7.07 8.93 2.49
CA ALA A 240 6.11 7.87 2.76
C ALA A 240 6.56 6.52 2.20
N ASP A 241 7.08 6.50 0.97
CA ASP A 241 7.67 5.30 0.35
C ASP A 241 8.84 4.75 1.17
N CYS A 242 9.80 5.62 1.50
CA CYS A 242 10.96 5.30 2.34
C CYS A 242 10.53 4.69 3.68
N TYR A 243 9.55 5.31 4.33
CA TYR A 243 9.09 4.97 5.66
C TYR A 243 8.53 3.55 5.80
N VAL A 244 7.82 3.07 4.77
CA VAL A 244 7.22 1.73 4.79
C VAL A 244 8.10 0.67 4.12
N LYS A 245 9.13 1.08 3.36
CA LYS A 245 9.94 0.20 2.52
C LYS A 245 10.58 -0.97 3.26
N PRO A 246 11.25 -0.80 4.42
CA PRO A 246 11.85 -1.95 5.10
C PRO A 246 10.80 -2.96 5.58
N THR A 247 9.69 -2.49 6.13
CA THR A 247 8.61 -3.35 6.64
C THR A 247 7.93 -4.13 5.52
N VAL A 248 7.54 -3.46 4.42
CA VAL A 248 6.94 -4.12 3.26
C VAL A 248 7.92 -5.08 2.59
N SER A 249 9.20 -4.71 2.51
CA SER A 249 10.23 -5.56 1.92
C SER A 249 10.43 -6.86 2.70
N ARG A 250 10.52 -6.78 4.02
CA ARG A 250 10.59 -7.98 4.87
C ARG A 250 9.35 -8.85 4.71
N TYR A 251 8.17 -8.24 4.77
CA TYR A 251 6.90 -8.95 4.65
C TYR A 251 6.77 -9.71 3.31
N LEU A 252 6.95 -9.02 2.18
CA LEU A 252 6.82 -9.68 0.87
C LEU A 252 7.89 -10.76 0.66
N THR A 253 9.11 -10.54 1.15
CA THR A 253 10.18 -11.56 1.09
C THR A 253 9.82 -12.81 1.91
N GLN A 254 9.23 -12.63 3.09
CA GLN A 254 8.77 -13.75 3.92
C GLN A 254 7.63 -14.51 3.24
N VAL A 255 6.65 -13.81 2.67
CA VAL A 255 5.54 -14.43 1.94
C VAL A 255 6.06 -15.23 0.74
N GLU A 256 6.96 -14.65 -0.06
CA GLU A 256 7.60 -15.36 -1.19
C GLU A 256 8.31 -16.64 -0.74
N GLY A 257 9.06 -16.58 0.36
CA GLY A 257 9.71 -17.75 0.95
C GLY A 257 8.70 -18.83 1.34
N LEU A 258 7.67 -18.45 2.09
CA LEU A 258 6.65 -19.38 2.60
C LEU A 258 5.85 -20.06 1.47
N ILE A 259 5.42 -19.33 0.44
CA ILE A 259 4.68 -19.93 -0.68
C ILE A 259 5.60 -20.82 -1.53
N SER A 260 6.88 -20.46 -1.67
CA SER A 260 7.86 -21.28 -2.39
C SER A 260 8.15 -22.58 -1.62
N GLU A 261 8.32 -22.52 -0.30
CA GLU A 261 8.50 -23.68 0.56
C GLU A 261 7.27 -24.61 0.52
N ALA A 262 6.07 -24.03 0.40
CA ALA A 262 4.83 -24.78 0.24
C ALA A 262 4.64 -25.41 -1.16
N GLY A 263 5.53 -25.12 -2.11
CA GLY A 263 5.57 -25.74 -3.44
C GLY A 263 5.01 -24.90 -4.59
N TYR A 264 4.75 -23.59 -4.38
CA TYR A 264 4.42 -22.69 -5.48
C TYR A 264 5.66 -22.36 -6.32
N GLN A 265 5.50 -22.36 -7.65
CA GLN A 265 6.59 -22.10 -8.60
C GLN A 265 6.32 -20.89 -9.51
N GLY A 266 5.32 -20.07 -9.19
CA GLY A 266 5.03 -18.85 -9.94
C GLY A 266 5.53 -17.60 -9.20
N GLU A 267 5.20 -16.45 -9.74
CA GLU A 267 5.50 -15.16 -9.11
C GLU A 267 4.34 -14.72 -8.20
N LEU A 268 4.66 -14.00 -7.13
CA LEU A 268 3.67 -13.34 -6.30
C LEU A 268 3.32 -12.00 -6.92
N LEU A 269 2.06 -11.83 -7.31
CA LEU A 269 1.55 -10.57 -7.83
C LEU A 269 0.86 -9.79 -6.72
N VAL A 270 1.17 -8.50 -6.61
CA VAL A 270 0.64 -7.62 -5.57
C VAL A 270 -0.24 -6.56 -6.23
N MET A 271 -1.45 -6.38 -5.74
CA MET A 271 -2.38 -5.34 -6.17
C MET A 271 -1.80 -3.96 -5.84
N HIS A 272 -1.87 -3.01 -6.78
CA HIS A 272 -1.46 -1.62 -6.55
C HIS A 272 -2.65 -0.65 -6.57
N SER A 273 -2.42 0.59 -6.14
CA SER A 273 -3.45 1.60 -5.83
C SER A 273 -4.35 2.03 -7.00
N SER A 274 -3.95 1.78 -8.24
CA SER A 274 -4.68 2.16 -9.46
C SER A 274 -5.41 0.94 -10.04
N GLU A 275 -4.89 0.33 -11.09
CA GLU A 275 -5.54 -0.79 -11.74
C GLU A 275 -4.54 -1.91 -12.00
N GLY A 276 -4.86 -3.09 -11.46
CA GLY A 276 -4.10 -4.30 -11.71
C GLY A 276 -3.05 -4.62 -10.65
N VAL A 277 -2.11 -5.46 -11.06
CA VAL A 277 -1.13 -6.09 -10.18
C VAL A 277 0.28 -5.85 -10.70
N MET A 278 1.24 -5.89 -9.78
CA MET A 278 2.66 -5.75 -10.05
C MET A 278 3.46 -6.85 -9.35
N ASP A 279 4.63 -7.17 -9.87
CA ASP A 279 5.51 -8.15 -9.25
C ASP A 279 5.90 -7.69 -7.84
N SER A 280 5.95 -8.63 -6.90
CA SER A 280 6.41 -8.42 -5.52
C SER A 280 7.74 -7.67 -5.43
N GLU A 281 8.69 -7.93 -6.34
CA GLU A 281 9.95 -7.19 -6.40
C GLU A 281 9.73 -5.68 -6.61
N LYS A 282 8.91 -5.31 -7.60
CA LYS A 282 8.58 -3.90 -7.85
C LYS A 282 7.79 -3.31 -6.67
N ALA A 283 6.94 -4.10 -6.03
CA ALA A 283 6.18 -3.67 -4.85
C ALA A 283 7.11 -3.38 -3.66
N ARG A 284 8.21 -4.12 -3.50
CA ARG A 284 9.28 -3.81 -2.52
C ARG A 284 10.05 -2.55 -2.87
N GLN A 285 10.25 -2.28 -4.17
CA GLN A 285 10.95 -1.08 -4.64
C GLN A 285 10.10 0.19 -4.51
N HIS A 286 8.76 0.08 -4.67
CA HIS A 286 7.82 1.21 -4.61
C HIS A 286 6.59 0.91 -3.73
N PRO A 287 6.78 0.59 -2.44
CA PRO A 287 5.70 0.19 -1.54
C PRO A 287 4.60 1.26 -1.37
N VAL A 288 4.89 2.54 -1.61
CA VAL A 288 3.87 3.59 -1.57
C VAL A 288 2.73 3.32 -2.55
N ARG A 289 2.98 2.58 -3.64
CA ARG A 289 1.97 2.19 -4.65
C ARG A 289 1.00 1.11 -4.17
N LEU A 290 1.13 0.63 -2.93
CA LEU A 290 0.22 -0.34 -2.33
C LEU A 290 -0.84 0.34 -1.44
N ILE A 291 -0.79 1.66 -1.29
CA ILE A 291 -1.81 2.42 -0.55
C ILE A 291 -3.19 2.16 -1.16
N GLU A 292 -4.18 1.81 -0.34
CA GLU A 292 -5.54 1.51 -0.82
C GLU A 292 -5.65 0.37 -1.87
N SER A 293 -4.72 -0.59 -1.90
CA SER A 293 -4.76 -1.68 -2.89
C SER A 293 -6.02 -2.58 -2.80
N GLY A 294 -6.48 -2.91 -1.60
CA GLY A 294 -7.66 -3.77 -1.39
C GLY A 294 -8.95 -3.13 -1.93
N PRO A 295 -9.29 -1.90 -1.51
CA PRO A 295 -10.43 -1.16 -2.04
C PRO A 295 -10.39 -0.94 -3.56
N ALA A 296 -9.19 -0.70 -4.12
CA ALA A 296 -9.01 -0.65 -5.58
C ALA A 296 -9.40 -1.98 -6.26
N ALA A 297 -9.04 -3.13 -5.66
CA ALA A 297 -9.46 -4.43 -6.17
C ALA A 297 -10.97 -4.62 -6.11
N GLY A 298 -11.63 -4.15 -5.05
CA GLY A 298 -13.10 -4.16 -4.93
C GLY A 298 -13.78 -3.31 -6.00
N ALA A 299 -13.24 -2.12 -6.30
CA ALA A 299 -13.74 -1.26 -7.38
C ALA A 299 -13.54 -1.89 -8.77
N PHE A 300 -12.40 -2.55 -8.99
CA PHE A 300 -12.13 -3.29 -10.23
C PHE A 300 -13.08 -4.49 -10.40
N ALA A 301 -13.34 -5.23 -9.32
CA ALA A 301 -14.32 -6.32 -9.32
C ALA A 301 -15.74 -5.80 -9.66
N ALA A 302 -16.12 -4.63 -9.16
CA ALA A 302 -17.39 -4.00 -9.52
C ALA A 302 -17.47 -3.65 -11.01
N CYS A 303 -16.39 -3.16 -11.63
CA CYS A 303 -16.33 -2.94 -13.09
C CYS A 303 -16.50 -4.26 -13.86
N PHE A 304 -15.82 -5.32 -13.42
CA PHE A 304 -15.93 -6.65 -14.03
C PHE A 304 -17.37 -7.17 -13.97
N TYR A 305 -18.01 -7.15 -12.81
CA TYR A 305 -19.40 -7.58 -12.68
C TYR A 305 -20.39 -6.66 -13.41
N GLY A 306 -20.11 -5.36 -13.47
CA GLY A 306 -20.87 -4.40 -14.27
C GLY A 306 -20.92 -4.80 -15.74
N SER A 307 -19.75 -5.07 -16.33
CA SER A 307 -19.62 -5.53 -17.71
C SER A 307 -20.39 -6.85 -17.95
N LEU A 308 -20.32 -7.80 -17.02
CA LEU A 308 -21.08 -9.06 -17.12
C LEU A 308 -22.61 -8.87 -17.04
N LEU A 309 -23.08 -7.81 -16.39
CA LEU A 309 -24.50 -7.50 -16.20
C LEU A 309 -25.02 -6.45 -17.18
N ASP A 310 -24.20 -6.02 -18.15
CA ASP A 310 -24.47 -4.88 -19.03
C ASP A 310 -24.85 -3.60 -18.25
N GLN A 311 -24.26 -3.41 -17.07
CA GLN A 311 -24.39 -2.23 -16.21
C GLN A 311 -23.05 -1.53 -16.11
N ASN A 312 -22.89 -0.44 -16.86
CA ASN A 312 -21.62 0.29 -16.94
C ASN A 312 -21.54 1.51 -16.01
N ASP A 313 -22.66 1.90 -15.40
CA ASP A 313 -22.74 3.02 -14.46
C ASP A 313 -23.14 2.47 -13.08
N LEU A 314 -22.20 2.51 -12.13
CA LEU A 314 -22.32 1.82 -10.84
C LEU A 314 -21.76 2.68 -9.71
N ILE A 315 -22.20 2.37 -8.49
CA ILE A 315 -21.52 2.80 -7.27
C ILE A 315 -21.05 1.55 -6.54
N SER A 316 -19.73 1.42 -6.37
CA SER A 316 -19.15 0.41 -5.50
C SER A 316 -19.12 0.93 -4.06
N LEU A 317 -19.46 0.08 -3.10
CA LEU A 317 -19.45 0.41 -1.67
C LEU A 317 -18.88 -0.78 -0.89
N ASP A 318 -17.68 -0.61 -0.36
CA ASP A 318 -17.01 -1.55 0.54
C ASP A 318 -17.12 -1.03 1.98
N ILE A 319 -17.74 -1.82 2.86
CA ILE A 319 -17.93 -1.46 4.27
C ILE A 319 -17.13 -2.42 5.15
N GLY A 320 -16.02 -1.93 5.68
CA GLY A 320 -15.22 -2.62 6.68
C GLY A 320 -15.67 -2.36 8.11
N GLY A 321 -14.88 -2.85 9.07
CA GLY A 321 -15.14 -2.65 10.50
C GLY A 321 -15.02 -1.20 10.97
N THR A 322 -14.18 -0.39 10.31
CA THR A 322 -13.85 0.98 10.75
C THR A 322 -14.17 2.05 9.70
N THR A 323 -14.13 1.69 8.42
CA THR A 323 -14.24 2.61 7.29
C THR A 323 -15.19 2.02 6.25
N ALA A 324 -15.84 2.91 5.50
CA ALA A 324 -16.53 2.56 4.28
C ALA A 324 -15.88 3.30 3.12
N LYS A 325 -15.69 2.64 1.99
CA LYS A 325 -15.06 3.20 0.80
C LYS A 325 -16.01 3.06 -0.36
N THR A 326 -16.14 4.14 -1.12
CA THR A 326 -17.00 4.16 -2.28
C THR A 326 -16.27 4.67 -3.51
N CYS A 327 -16.63 4.10 -4.66
CA CYS A 327 -16.13 4.48 -5.97
C CYS A 327 -17.31 4.66 -6.91
N VAL A 328 -17.27 5.68 -7.75
CA VAL A 328 -18.21 5.84 -8.86
C VAL A 328 -17.56 5.28 -10.11
N ILE A 329 -18.29 4.40 -10.80
CA ILE A 329 -17.90 3.79 -12.07
C ILE A 329 -18.83 4.39 -13.11
N GLU A 330 -18.26 5.00 -14.15
CA GLU A 330 -19.01 5.61 -15.26
C GLU A 330 -18.52 5.00 -16.58
N GLY A 331 -19.44 4.57 -17.42
CA GLY A 331 -19.11 3.98 -18.73
C GLY A 331 -18.22 2.73 -18.66
N GLY A 332 -18.23 2.01 -17.52
CA GLY A 332 -17.49 0.77 -17.29
C GLY A 332 -16.01 0.97 -16.94
N GLY A 333 -15.57 2.22 -16.72
CA GLY A 333 -14.20 2.56 -16.34
C GLY A 333 -14.11 3.15 -14.93
N LEU A 334 -12.95 2.95 -14.29
CA LEU A 334 -12.64 3.62 -13.02
C LEU A 334 -12.07 5.01 -13.29
N SER A 335 -12.46 5.96 -12.45
CA SER A 335 -11.78 7.26 -12.40
C SER A 335 -10.46 7.12 -11.65
N LEU A 336 -9.37 7.60 -12.26
CA LEU A 336 -8.05 7.63 -11.63
C LEU A 336 -7.71 9.06 -11.19
N SER A 337 -7.15 9.18 -9.99
CA SER A 337 -6.52 10.39 -9.48
C SER A 337 -5.00 10.23 -9.47
N ASN A 338 -4.27 11.33 -9.66
CA ASN A 338 -2.79 11.35 -9.55
C ASN A 338 -2.30 11.71 -8.14
N SER A 339 -3.21 11.84 -7.19
CA SER A 339 -2.88 12.17 -5.81
C SER A 339 -3.93 11.67 -4.83
N ILE A 340 -3.48 11.33 -3.63
CA ILE A 340 -4.32 11.01 -2.47
C ILE A 340 -3.76 11.71 -1.23
N GLU A 341 -4.61 11.93 -0.24
CA GLU A 341 -4.16 12.36 1.08
C GLU A 341 -4.36 11.24 2.08
N VAL A 342 -3.28 10.87 2.77
CA VAL A 342 -3.28 9.82 3.79
C VAL A 342 -3.18 10.45 5.18
N ALA A 343 -3.66 9.75 6.21
CA ALA A 343 -3.56 10.19 7.62
C ALA A 343 -4.13 11.60 7.89
N ARG A 344 -5.30 11.90 7.31
CA ARG A 344 -6.02 13.16 7.53
C ARG A 344 -6.33 13.39 9.00
N VAL A 345 -5.95 14.56 9.54
CA VAL A 345 -6.29 14.97 10.92
C VAL A 345 -7.78 15.30 11.02
N HIS A 346 -8.38 15.87 9.97
CA HIS A 346 -9.80 16.21 9.93
C HIS A 346 -10.50 15.50 8.78
N ARG A 347 -11.58 14.77 9.10
CA ARG A 347 -12.40 14.08 8.10
C ARG A 347 -13.07 15.11 7.17
N PHE A 348 -13.11 14.78 5.88
CA PHE A 348 -13.74 15.60 4.82
C PHE A 348 -13.11 16.99 4.58
N LEU A 349 -11.98 17.30 5.20
CA LEU A 349 -11.23 18.53 4.94
C LEU A 349 -9.90 18.21 4.25
N LYS A 350 -9.88 18.46 2.93
CA LYS A 350 -8.67 18.37 2.10
C LYS A 350 -7.62 19.35 2.63
N GLY A 351 -6.36 18.94 2.63
CA GLY A 351 -5.20 19.67 3.15
C GLY A 351 -4.84 19.33 4.59
N SER A 352 -5.61 18.48 5.27
CA SER A 352 -5.35 18.08 6.66
C SER A 352 -4.49 16.83 6.79
N GLY A 353 -4.16 16.16 5.68
CA GLY A 353 -3.37 14.92 5.63
C GLY A 353 -2.02 15.10 4.93
N LEU A 354 -1.36 13.98 4.70
CA LEU A 354 -0.10 13.89 3.98
C LEU A 354 -0.38 13.69 2.49
N PRO A 355 0.05 14.59 1.60
CA PRO A 355 -0.17 14.44 0.17
C PRO A 355 0.77 13.39 -0.43
N ILE A 356 0.21 12.45 -1.18
CA ILE A 356 0.91 11.37 -1.85
C ILE A 356 0.60 11.44 -3.35
N MET A 357 1.63 11.58 -4.17
CA MET A 357 1.55 11.79 -5.63
C MET A 357 1.77 10.47 -6.38
N ILE A 358 0.77 9.60 -6.32
CA ILE A 358 0.75 8.33 -7.06
C ILE A 358 -0.59 8.19 -7.80
N PRO A 359 -0.61 7.46 -8.93
CA PRO A 359 -1.88 7.05 -9.54
C PRO A 359 -2.67 6.17 -8.58
N VAL A 360 -3.91 6.54 -8.29
CA VAL A 360 -4.85 5.79 -7.45
C VAL A 360 -6.24 5.76 -8.08
N VAL A 361 -7.03 4.73 -7.77
CA VAL A 361 -8.48 4.77 -7.99
C VAL A 361 -9.06 5.91 -7.15
N ASP A 362 -9.93 6.72 -7.76
CA ASP A 362 -10.63 7.79 -7.05
C ASP A 362 -11.67 7.18 -6.10
N LEU A 363 -11.25 7.04 -4.85
CA LEU A 363 -12.01 6.45 -3.77
C LEU A 363 -12.39 7.54 -2.77
N VAL A 364 -13.66 7.56 -2.40
CA VAL A 364 -14.16 8.39 -1.31
C VAL A 364 -14.25 7.54 -0.05
N GLU A 365 -13.49 7.92 0.97
CA GLU A 365 -13.58 7.31 2.29
C GLU A 365 -14.65 8.00 3.14
N ILE A 366 -15.56 7.20 3.68
CA ILE A 366 -16.58 7.58 4.64
C ILE A 366 -16.19 6.95 5.98
N GLY A 367 -15.92 7.78 6.99
CA GLY A 367 -15.47 7.34 8.32
C GLY A 367 -16.56 6.68 9.19
N ALA A 368 -17.41 5.82 8.62
CA ALA A 368 -18.46 5.07 9.29
C ALA A 368 -18.44 3.60 8.82
N GLY A 369 -17.76 2.73 9.58
CA GLY A 369 -17.77 1.27 9.37
C GLY A 369 -18.77 0.54 10.29
N GLY A 370 -18.83 -0.79 10.17
CA GLY A 370 -19.76 -1.65 10.93
C GLY A 370 -19.43 -1.84 12.42
N GLY A 371 -18.26 -1.40 12.88
CA GLY A 371 -17.86 -1.45 14.29
C GLY A 371 -18.70 -0.51 15.17
N PRO A 372 -18.97 -0.84 16.44
CA PRO A 372 -19.85 -0.06 17.30
C PRO A 372 -19.24 1.29 17.65
N ALA A 373 -19.50 2.33 16.86
CA ALA A 373 -19.25 3.71 17.22
C ALA A 373 -20.38 4.25 18.11
N LYS A 374 -20.49 3.75 19.35
CA LYS A 374 -21.25 4.44 20.42
C LYS A 374 -20.28 5.04 21.42
N ARG A 375 -19.66 6.17 21.07
CA ARG A 375 -19.32 7.17 22.09
C ARG A 375 -20.42 8.23 22.06
N HIS A 376 -21.32 8.17 23.03
CA HIS A 376 -22.11 9.34 23.40
C HIS A 376 -21.11 10.45 23.75
N ARG A 377 -20.91 11.42 22.85
CA ARG A 377 -20.36 12.72 23.27
C ARG A 377 -21.41 13.31 24.20
N LEU A 378 -21.10 13.32 25.49
CA LEU A 378 -21.81 14.14 26.47
C LEU A 378 -21.82 15.58 25.95
N LEU A 379 -23.01 16.08 25.67
CA LEU A 379 -23.28 17.51 25.59
C LEU A 379 -22.80 18.17 26.89
N GLY A 380 -22.02 19.24 26.75
CA GLY A 380 -21.85 20.26 27.78
C GLY A 380 -20.43 20.37 28.34
N LYS A 381 -19.70 21.38 27.89
CA LYS A 381 -19.55 22.64 28.64
C LYS A 381 -19.00 23.73 27.71
N ILE A 382 -19.44 24.94 28.04
CA ILE A 382 -19.39 26.22 27.32
C ILE A 382 -17.97 26.61 26.93
#